data_AF-A0A3L7XC16-F1
#
_entry.id   AF-A0A3L7XC16-F1
#
_cell.length_a   1.000
_cell.length_b   1.000
_cell.length_c   1.000
_cell.angle_alpha   90.00
_cell.angle_beta   90.00
_cell.angle_gamma   90.00
#
_symmetry.space_group_name_H-M   'P 1'
#
loop_
_entity.id
_entity.type
_entity.pdbx_description
1 polymer ?
#
loop_
_entity_poly.entity_id
_entity_poly.type
_entity_poly.pdbx_seq_one_letter_code
_entity_poly.pdbx_strand_id
1 'polypeptide(L)'
;MSYHYQSAVRLDTADARRPQLVVAVPFDQTEIVREALAQLASSPFPGVSAQEVILNALRTVSEQAYFWTAEWQTKEQAADLAIAEGRAQTFDRIDEMIDFLDQQ
;
A
#
# COMPACT_ATOMS: atom_id res chain seq x y z
N MET A 1 9.44 -1.38 22.23
CA MET A 1 10.21 -0.19 21.83
C MET A 1 9.53 0.42 20.62
N SER A 2 8.76 1.48 20.83
CA SER A 2 8.10 2.20 19.74
C SER A 2 9.13 3.15 19.13
N TYR A 3 9.76 2.73 18.04
CA TYR A 3 10.56 3.64 17.23
C TYR A 3 9.59 4.60 16.54
N HIS A 4 9.38 5.77 17.14
CA HIS A 4 8.85 6.92 16.41
C HIS A 4 9.91 7.31 15.38
N TYR A 5 9.90 6.66 14.22
CA TYR A 5 10.58 7.16 13.04
C TYR A 5 9.88 8.47 12.70
N GLN A 6 10.44 9.58 13.18
CA GLN A 6 10.10 10.89 12.68
C GLN A 6 10.35 10.82 11.17
N SER A 7 9.27 10.79 10.40
CA SER A 7 9.27 10.53 8.97
C SER A 7 10.11 11.58 8.26
N ALA A 8 11.38 11.27 8.00
CA ALA A 8 12.31 12.14 7.27
C ALA A 8 12.07 12.03 5.75
N VAL A 9 10.80 12.13 5.36
CA VAL A 9 10.36 12.31 3.99
C VAL A 9 10.14 13.81 3.80
N ARG A 10 10.84 14.40 2.83
CA ARG A 10 10.69 15.83 2.51
C ARG A 10 10.59 16.02 1.01
N LEU A 11 9.82 17.03 0.60
CA LEU A 11 9.85 17.53 -0.75
C LEU A 11 10.90 18.65 -0.82
N ASP A 12 12.05 18.36 -1.40
CA ASP A 12 13.09 19.35 -1.68
C ASP A 12 12.67 20.16 -2.91
N THR A 13 12.52 21.47 -2.72
CA THR A 13 12.08 22.42 -3.74
C THR A 13 13.15 23.46 -4.06
N ALA A 14 14.41 23.20 -3.70
CA ALA A 14 15.54 24.09 -3.99
C ALA A 14 15.66 24.42 -5.48
N ASP A 15 15.38 23.45 -6.36
CA ASP A 15 15.08 23.70 -7.77
C ASP A 15 13.56 23.65 -8.00
N ALA A 16 12.94 24.82 -8.13
CA ALA A 16 11.50 24.95 -8.36
C ALA A 16 11.03 24.27 -9.66
N ARG A 17 11.92 24.04 -10.63
CA ARG A 17 11.58 23.35 -11.89
C ARG A 17 11.66 21.83 -11.76
N ARG A 18 12.32 21.33 -10.71
CA ARG A 18 12.59 19.90 -10.49
C ARG A 18 12.53 19.57 -8.99
N PRO A 19 11.33 19.64 -8.38
CA PRO A 19 11.18 19.23 -7.00
C PRO A 19 11.56 17.75 -6.84
N GLN A 20 12.23 17.42 -5.74
CA GLN A 20 12.71 16.06 -5.45
C GLN A 20 12.08 15.55 -4.17
N LEU A 21 11.52 14.34 -4.23
CA LEU A 21 11.16 13.61 -3.02
C LEU A 21 12.43 13.00 -2.42
N VAL A 22 12.81 13.43 -1.22
CA VAL A 22 13.97 12.93 -0.50
C VAL A 22 13.47 12.11 0.68
N VAL A 23 13.88 10.83 0.71
CA VAL A 23 13.52 9.87 1.75
C VAL A 23 14.80 9.41 2.44
N ALA A 24 14.87 9.56 3.76
CA ALA A 24 15.97 8.98 4.53
C ALA A 24 15.85 7.45 4.53
N VAL A 25 16.92 6.78 4.13
CA VAL A 25 17.01 5.32 4.15
C VAL A 25 17.78 4.90 5.41
N PRO A 26 17.23 4.00 6.25
CA PRO A 26 17.94 3.44 7.39
C PRO A 26 19.28 2.81 6.95
N PHE A 27 20.33 2.97 7.75
CA PHE A 27 21.67 2.55 7.36
C PHE A 27 21.73 1.06 6.99
N ASP A 28 21.07 0.21 7.78
CA ASP A 28 20.92 -1.23 7.59
C ASP A 28 20.16 -1.62 6.31
N GLN A 29 19.37 -0.70 5.74
CA GLN A 29 18.61 -0.91 4.51
C GLN A 29 19.29 -0.32 3.27
N THR A 30 20.38 0.46 3.44
CA THR A 30 21.02 1.21 2.34
C THR A 30 21.37 0.33 1.15
N GLU A 31 21.96 -0.84 1.40
CA GLU A 31 22.42 -1.71 0.31
C GLU A 31 21.26 -2.37 -0.42
N ILE A 32 20.25 -2.83 0.31
CA ILE A 32 19.02 -3.41 -0.27
C ILE A 32 18.32 -2.37 -1.16
N VAL A 33 18.20 -1.11 -0.69
CA VAL A 33 17.60 -0.05 -1.49
C VAL A 33 18.45 0.26 -2.73
N ARG A 34 19.78 0.31 -2.60
CA ARG A 34 20.68 0.53 -3.74
C ARG A 34 20.50 -0.53 -4.81
N GLU A 35 20.51 -1.81 -4.42
CA GLU A 35 20.34 -2.93 -5.34
C GLU A 35 18.98 -2.88 -6.04
N ALA A 36 17.90 -2.64 -5.29
CA ALA A 36 16.55 -2.51 -5.85
C ALA A 36 16.46 -1.37 -6.88
N LEU A 37 17.04 -0.20 -6.58
CA LEU A 37 17.09 0.92 -7.51
C LEU A 37 17.88 0.59 -8.78
N ALA A 38 19.00 -0.12 -8.66
CA ALA A 38 19.80 -0.57 -9.80
C ALA A 38 19.04 -1.57 -10.68
N GLN A 39 18.31 -2.51 -10.07
CA GLN A 39 17.46 -3.47 -10.78
C GLN A 39 16.33 -2.76 -11.54
N LEU A 40 15.63 -1.83 -10.89
CA LEU A 40 14.56 -1.05 -11.52
C LEU A 40 15.09 -0.19 -12.69
N ALA A 41 16.25 0.44 -12.52
CA ALA A 41 16.89 1.23 -13.57
C ALA A 41 17.33 0.38 -14.77
N SER A 42 17.65 -0.89 -14.55
CA SER A 42 18.06 -1.84 -15.58
C SER A 42 16.90 -2.67 -16.14
N SER A 43 15.67 -2.44 -15.67
CA SER A 43 14.50 -3.22 -16.04
C SER A 43 14.15 -3.01 -17.53
N PRO A 44 13.96 -4.09 -18.31
CA PRO A 44 13.54 -3.99 -19.70
C PRO A 44 12.04 -3.64 -19.84
N PHE A 45 11.28 -3.64 -18.73
CA PHE A 45 9.86 -3.34 -18.75
C PHE A 45 9.61 -1.82 -18.73
N PRO A 46 9.01 -1.24 -19.80
CA PRO A 46 8.67 0.17 -19.81
C PRO A 46 7.61 0.48 -18.73
N GLY A 47 7.82 1.54 -17.95
CA GLY A 47 6.89 2.01 -16.92
C GLY A 47 7.15 1.53 -15.49
N VAL A 48 8.30 0.91 -15.22
CA VAL A 48 8.71 0.48 -13.86
C VAL A 48 9.95 1.23 -13.40
N SER A 49 9.95 2.56 -13.51
CA SER A 49 10.97 3.36 -12.83
C SER A 49 10.68 3.43 -11.33
N ALA A 50 11.74 3.55 -10.52
CA ALA A 50 11.58 3.77 -9.08
C ALA A 50 10.71 5.01 -8.78
N GLN A 51 10.81 6.04 -9.61
CA GLN A 51 9.97 7.24 -9.50
C GLN A 51 8.49 6.92 -9.70
N GLU A 52 8.13 6.19 -10.76
CA GLU A 52 6.74 5.81 -11.02
C GLU A 52 6.17 4.94 -9.91
N VAL A 53 6.95 3.97 -9.41
CA VAL A 53 6.56 3.10 -8.31
C VAL A 53 6.26 3.93 -7.05
N ILE A 54 7.16 4.81 -6.65
CA ILE A 54 7.02 5.61 -5.43
C ILE A 54 5.84 6.58 -5.55
N LEU A 55 5.71 7.31 -6.67
CA LEU A 55 4.63 8.27 -6.85
C LEU A 55 3.25 7.60 -6.92
N ASN A 56 3.15 6.43 -7.57
CA ASN A 56 1.91 5.67 -7.58
C ASN A 56 1.58 5.13 -6.19
N ALA A 57 2.55 4.61 -5.44
CA ALA A 57 2.32 4.15 -4.08
C ALA A 57 1.79 5.27 -3.17
N LEU A 58 2.39 6.46 -3.22
CA LEU A 58 1.94 7.63 -2.46
C LEU A 58 0.50 8.02 -2.82
N ARG A 59 0.17 8.05 -4.12
CA ARG A 59 -1.18 8.35 -4.59
C ARG A 59 -2.19 7.31 -4.10
N THR A 60 -1.92 6.03 -4.30
CA THR A 60 -2.79 4.94 -3.88
C THR A 60 -3.04 4.97 -2.38
N VAL A 61 -1.99 5.13 -1.56
CA VAL A 61 -2.14 5.21 -0.10
C VAL A 61 -2.99 6.41 0.31
N SER A 62 -2.85 7.55 -0.38
CA SER A 62 -3.69 8.72 -0.12
C SER A 62 -5.14 8.51 -0.52
N GLU A 63 -5.40 7.94 -1.69
CA GLU A 63 -6.75 7.65 -2.20
C GLU A 63 -7.47 6.59 -1.35
N GLN A 64 -6.70 5.69 -0.73
CA GLN A 64 -7.19 4.55 0.05
C GLN A 64 -7.01 4.73 1.56
N ALA A 65 -6.76 5.95 2.03
CA ALA A 65 -6.42 6.24 3.43
C ALA A 65 -7.46 5.71 4.44
N TYR A 66 -8.73 5.62 4.04
CA TYR A 66 -9.79 5.07 4.88
C TYR A 66 -9.54 3.61 5.30
N PHE A 67 -8.99 2.77 4.42
CA PHE A 67 -8.71 1.36 4.71
C PHE A 67 -7.59 1.19 5.75
N TRP A 68 -6.79 2.23 5.98
CA TRP A 68 -5.76 2.25 7.01
C TRP A 68 -6.23 2.79 8.36
N THR A 69 -7.52 3.15 8.49
CA THR A 69 -8.08 3.54 9.78
C THR A 69 -8.17 2.34 10.72
N ALA A 70 -7.98 2.57 12.01
CA ALA A 70 -8.11 1.52 13.02
C ALA A 70 -9.50 0.86 13.00
N GLU A 71 -10.55 1.64 12.70
CA GLU A 71 -11.91 1.13 12.55
C GLU A 71 -12.01 0.10 11.43
N TRP A 72 -11.53 0.43 10.23
CA TRP A 72 -11.54 -0.50 9.10
C TRP A 72 -10.73 -1.75 9.40
N GLN A 73 -9.49 -1.59 9.87
CA GLN A 73 -8.58 -2.69 10.19
C GLN A 73 -9.17 -3.65 11.23
N THR A 74 -9.89 -3.13 12.24
CA THR A 74 -10.56 -3.97 13.24
C THR A 74 -11.69 -4.80 12.61
N LYS A 75 -12.49 -4.20 11.70
CA LYS A 75 -13.58 -4.89 11.02
C LYS A 75 -13.05 -5.92 10.01
N GLU A 76 -11.97 -5.59 9.29
CA GLU A 76 -11.28 -6.49 8.36
C GLU A 76 -10.77 -7.74 9.09
N GLN A 77 -10.05 -7.56 10.21
CA GLN A 77 -9.59 -8.69 11.03
C GLN A 77 -10.74 -9.54 11.57
N ALA A 78 -11.85 -8.92 11.97
CA ALA A 78 -13.03 -9.65 12.44
C ALA A 78 -13.70 -10.46 11.31
N ALA A 79 -13.72 -9.92 10.09
CA ALA A 79 -14.23 -10.62 8.90
C ALA A 79 -13.32 -11.79 8.50
N ASP A 80 -12.00 -11.58 8.48
CA ASP A 80 -11.02 -12.64 8.21
C ASP A 80 -11.13 -13.79 9.21
N LEU A 81 -11.30 -13.47 10.49
CA LEU A 81 -11.53 -14.48 11.54
C LEU A 81 -12.84 -15.24 11.30
N ALA A 82 -13.91 -14.53 10.92
CA ALA A 82 -15.19 -15.17 10.60
C ALA A 82 -15.07 -16.15 9.43
N ILE A 83 -14.34 -15.78 8.38
CA ILE A 83 -14.07 -16.65 7.24
C ILE A 83 -13.27 -17.87 7.69
N ALA A 84 -12.20 -17.67 8.46
CA ALA A 84 -11.35 -18.77 8.96
C ALA A 84 -12.11 -19.75 9.86
N GLU A 85 -13.07 -19.27 10.63
CA GLU A 85 -13.95 -20.07 11.49
C GLU A 85 -15.11 -20.75 10.73
N GLY A 86 -15.20 -20.56 9.40
CA GLY A 86 -16.28 -21.10 8.59
C GLY A 86 -17.62 -20.37 8.76
N ARG A 87 -17.62 -19.16 9.33
CA ARG A 87 -18.79 -18.28 9.44
C ARG A 87 -19.04 -17.47 8.16
N ALA A 88 -18.64 -18.01 7.02
CA ALA A 88 -18.88 -17.46 5.68
C ALA A 88 -19.85 -18.37 4.92
N GLN A 89 -20.71 -17.76 4.11
CA GLN A 89 -21.62 -18.48 3.22
C GLN A 89 -21.12 -18.36 1.78
N THR A 90 -20.97 -19.50 1.11
CA THR A 90 -20.60 -19.57 -0.30
C THR A 90 -21.84 -19.80 -1.16
N PHE A 91 -21.88 -19.17 -2.33
CA PHE A 91 -22.94 -19.35 -3.32
C PHE A 91 -22.32 -19.79 -4.63
N ASP A 92 -22.96 -20.74 -5.32
CA ASP A 92 -22.48 -21.25 -6.61
C ASP A 92 -22.90 -20.32 -7.77
N ARG A 93 -23.93 -19.49 -7.54
CA ARG A 93 -24.47 -18.54 -8.52
C ARG A 93 -24.69 -17.15 -7.91
N ILE A 94 -24.50 -16.12 -8.73
CA ILE A 94 -24.76 -14.74 -8.31
C ILE A 94 -26.23 -14.48 -7.98
N ASP A 95 -27.16 -15.12 -8.70
CA ASP A 95 -28.60 -14.99 -8.48
C ASP A 95 -28.96 -15.42 -7.04
N GLU A 96 -28.37 -16.53 -6.56
CA GLU A 96 -28.59 -17.07 -5.21
C GLU A 96 -28.05 -16.11 -4.13
N MET A 97 -26.90 -15.48 -4.38
CA MET A 97 -26.33 -14.48 -3.48
C MET A 97 -27.21 -13.23 -3.38
N ILE A 98 -27.72 -12.74 -4.52
CA ILE A 98 -28.61 -11.57 -4.56
C ILE A 98 -29.92 -11.88 -3.83
N ASP A 99 -30.55 -13.02 -4.14
CA ASP A 99 -31.79 -13.45 -3.49
C ASP A 99 -31.61 -13.56 -1.95
N PHE A 100 -30.46 -14.04 -1.49
CA PHE A 100 -30.13 -14.11 -0.06
C PHE A 100 -29.99 -12.73 0.59
N LEU A 101 -29.32 -11.78 -0.09
CA LEU A 101 -29.09 -10.42 0.41
C LEU A 101 -30.37 -9.59 0.48
N ASP A 102 -31.27 -9.74 -0.50
CA ASP A 102 -32.57 -9.06 -0.52
C ASP A 102 -33.52 -9.55 0.60
N GLN A 103 -33.23 -10.70 1.20
CA GLN A 103 -33.99 -11.28 2.31
C GLN A 103 -33.45 -10.91 3.70
N GLN A 104 -32.33 -10.17 3.79
CA GLN A 104 -31.74 -9.69 5.06
C GLN A 104 -32.34 -8.36 5.51
#